data_AF-A0A1J8QC26-F1
#
_entry.id   AF-A0A1J8QC26-F1
#
_cell.length_a   1.000
_cell.length_b   1.000
_cell.length_c   1.000
_cell.angle_alpha   90.00
_cell.angle_beta   90.00
_cell.angle_gamma   90.00
#
_symmetry.space_group_name_H-M   'P 1'
#
loop_
_entity.id
_entity.type
_entity.pdbx_description
1 polymer ?
#
loop_
_entity_poly.entity_id
_entity_poly.type
_entity_poly.pdbx_seq_one_letter_code
_entity_poly.pdbx_strand_id
1 'polypeptide(L)'
;MHHRSSLHHLFHSTELDLINPTIAPSREQAIADHDSNEDEIKIYCDGSGINQNIGAAAVLYRKGRPQPRVLRYHLGSADERTVYESEAVGLTLAAQLISTEGDITFQVSIYVDNQAAIKSSDIFSTNPGHYLIDHFRRLITQLKKTNQDRNFMVNVRWISGHDGVEGNEEADREAKKAAEDRGNNSPRKHLPPYLRKGTLPSSVSALKQAQRQESS
;
A
#
# COMPACT_ATOMS: atom_id res chain seq x y z
N MET A 1 -15.76 -1.32 -51.49
CA MET A 1 -15.07 -2.60 -51.22
C MET A 1 -13.58 -2.29 -51.17
N HIS A 2 -12.74 -2.53 -50.16
CA HIS A 2 -12.74 -3.18 -48.85
C HIS A 2 -11.82 -2.31 -47.96
N HIS A 3 -12.21 -1.81 -46.79
CA HIS A 3 -12.18 -2.40 -45.43
C HIS A 3 -10.82 -2.92 -44.91
N ARG A 4 -10.48 -2.39 -43.71
CA ARG A 4 -9.43 -2.75 -42.72
C ARG A 4 -8.04 -2.17 -43.00
N SER A 5 -7.43 -1.41 -42.10
CA SER A 5 -7.17 -1.78 -40.70
C SER A 5 -7.14 -0.55 -39.77
N SER A 6 -8.06 -0.52 -38.80
CA SER A 6 -8.05 0.39 -37.65
C SER A 6 -8.02 -0.44 -36.37
N LEU A 7 -6.91 -1.14 -36.14
CA LEU A 7 -6.70 -1.98 -34.96
C LEU A 7 -5.26 -1.87 -34.41
N HIS A 8 -4.72 -0.65 -34.38
CA HIS A 8 -3.42 -0.39 -33.74
C HIS A 8 -3.49 0.62 -32.58
N HIS A 9 -4.69 0.90 -32.06
CA HIS A 9 -4.92 1.89 -31.00
C HIS A 9 -5.68 1.35 -29.77
N LEU A 10 -5.60 0.05 -29.47
CA LEU A 10 -6.08 -0.48 -28.20
C LEU A 10 -5.04 -1.44 -27.62
N PHE A 11 -4.87 -1.40 -26.29
CA PHE A 11 -3.96 -2.22 -25.46
C PHE A 11 -2.56 -1.69 -25.18
N HIS A 12 -2.45 -0.40 -24.85
CA HIS A 12 -1.60 0.04 -23.75
C HIS A 12 -2.46 0.90 -22.83
N SER A 13 -3.35 0.26 -22.05
CA SER A 13 -3.82 0.89 -20.82
C SER A 13 -2.59 0.92 -19.93
N THR A 14 -2.00 2.10 -19.77
CA THR A 14 -0.82 2.27 -18.94
C THR A 14 -1.23 1.89 -17.51
N GLU A 15 -0.39 1.13 -16.80
CA GLU A 15 -0.65 0.74 -15.39
C GLU A 15 -0.98 1.94 -14.49
N LEU A 16 -0.60 3.15 -14.93
CA LEU A 16 -0.92 4.47 -14.37
C LEU A 16 -2.43 4.78 -14.33
N ASP A 17 -3.25 4.20 -15.22
CA ASP A 17 -4.70 4.48 -15.30
C ASP A 17 -5.53 3.75 -14.23
N LEU A 18 -4.92 2.79 -13.51
CA LEU A 18 -5.62 1.94 -12.55
C LEU A 18 -5.57 2.47 -11.11
N ILE A 19 -4.66 3.41 -10.84
CA ILE A 19 -4.41 3.97 -9.51
C ILE A 19 -4.65 5.46 -9.58
N ASN A 20 -5.58 5.96 -8.77
CA ASN A 20 -5.89 7.38 -8.68
C ASN A 20 -5.33 7.97 -7.38
N PRO A 21 -4.19 8.69 -7.41
CA PRO A 21 -3.61 9.30 -6.23
C PRO A 21 -4.33 10.60 -5.90
N THR A 22 -4.58 10.87 -4.61
CA THR A 22 -5.19 12.14 -4.19
C THR A 22 -4.52 12.64 -2.93
N ILE A 23 -4.03 13.87 -2.97
CA ILE A 23 -3.50 14.58 -1.82
C ILE A 23 -4.38 15.80 -1.60
N ALA A 24 -5.10 15.81 -0.49
CA ALA A 24 -5.90 16.97 -0.11
C ALA A 24 -4.98 18.19 0.19
N PRO A 25 -5.47 19.42 -0.06
CA PRO A 25 -4.69 20.64 0.13
C PRO A 25 -4.35 20.94 1.60
N SER A 26 -5.14 20.41 2.53
CA SER A 26 -4.87 20.49 3.97
C SER A 26 -5.28 19.21 4.67
N ARG A 27 -4.80 19.06 5.91
CA ARG A 27 -5.18 17.99 6.83
C ARG A 27 -6.68 17.95 7.09
N GLU A 28 -7.29 19.11 7.33
CA GLU A 28 -8.72 19.25 7.59
C GLU A 28 -9.53 18.81 6.37
N GLN A 29 -9.08 19.16 5.17
CA GLN A 29 -9.71 18.71 3.94
C GLN A 29 -9.54 17.20 3.74
N ALA A 30 -8.37 16.63 4.06
CA ALA A 30 -8.16 15.18 3.99
C ALA A 30 -9.14 14.41 4.88
N ILE A 31 -9.36 14.92 6.10
CA ILE A 31 -10.31 14.35 7.06
C ILE A 31 -11.75 14.51 6.55
N ALA A 32 -12.13 15.69 6.06
CA ALA A 32 -13.46 15.93 5.50
C ALA A 32 -13.75 15.05 4.26
N ASP A 33 -12.77 14.89 3.37
CA ASP A 33 -12.86 14.00 2.20
C ASP A 33 -12.96 12.52 2.63
N HIS A 34 -12.24 12.14 3.70
CA HIS A 34 -12.32 10.80 4.28
C HIS A 34 -13.70 10.50 4.88
N ASP A 35 -14.23 11.44 5.66
CA ASP A 35 -15.49 11.29 6.40
C ASP A 35 -16.69 11.27 5.46
N SER A 36 -16.62 12.02 4.34
CA SER A 36 -17.63 12.02 3.28
C SER A 36 -17.48 10.87 2.28
N ASN A 37 -16.41 10.07 2.36
CA ASN A 37 -16.18 8.99 1.43
C ASN A 37 -17.10 7.80 1.72
N GLU A 38 -17.90 7.41 0.72
CA GLU A 38 -18.86 6.31 0.80
C GLU A 38 -18.39 5.02 0.11
N ASP A 39 -17.11 4.91 -0.23
CA ASP A 39 -16.51 3.69 -0.79
C ASP A 39 -16.85 2.46 0.07
N GLU A 40 -17.19 1.34 -0.61
CA GLU A 40 -17.57 0.08 0.06
C GLU A 40 -16.40 -0.48 0.88
N ILE A 41 -15.19 -0.32 0.36
CA ILE A 41 -13.95 -0.82 0.94
C ILE A 41 -13.03 0.36 1.21
N LYS A 42 -12.66 0.52 2.49
CA LYS A 42 -11.62 1.45 2.94
C LYS A 42 -10.48 0.66 3.55
N ILE A 43 -9.27 0.88 3.07
CA ILE A 43 -8.07 0.22 3.56
C ILE A 43 -7.14 1.31 4.07
N TYR A 44 -6.50 1.06 5.21
CA TYR A 44 -5.51 1.93 5.80
C TYR A 44 -4.22 1.13 5.89
N CYS A 45 -3.10 1.70 5.48
CA CYS A 45 -1.81 1.05 5.66
C CYS A 45 -0.78 2.03 6.18
N ASP A 46 0.15 1.49 6.96
CA ASP A 46 1.18 2.25 7.63
C ASP A 46 2.45 1.40 7.82
N GLY A 47 3.58 2.07 7.98
CA GLY A 47 4.87 1.51 8.32
C GLY A 47 5.43 2.13 9.60
N SER A 48 5.86 1.29 10.56
CA SER A 48 6.35 1.75 11.85
C SER A 48 7.75 1.23 12.17
N GLY A 49 8.57 2.09 12.77
CA GLY A 49 9.86 1.75 13.34
C GLY A 49 9.83 1.88 14.86
N ILE A 50 9.95 0.77 15.60
CA ILE A 50 10.01 0.76 17.07
C ILE A 50 11.08 -0.21 17.55
N ASN A 51 11.81 0.16 18.62
CA ASN A 51 12.85 -0.69 19.22
C ASN A 51 13.84 -1.26 18.19
N GLN A 52 14.30 -0.43 17.24
CA GLN A 52 15.19 -0.80 16.13
C GLN A 52 14.64 -1.86 15.17
N ASN A 53 13.33 -2.09 15.16
CA ASN A 53 12.67 -3.00 14.23
C ASN A 53 11.65 -2.25 13.39
N ILE A 54 11.48 -2.72 12.16
CA ILE A 54 10.57 -2.16 11.17
C ILE A 54 9.43 -3.13 10.90
N GLY A 55 8.20 -2.64 10.95
CA GLY A 55 6.98 -3.38 10.67
C GLY A 55 6.05 -2.59 9.75
N ALA A 56 5.17 -3.31 9.06
CA ALA A 56 4.15 -2.74 8.19
C ALA A 56 2.81 -3.45 8.42
N ALA A 57 1.72 -2.73 8.23
CA ALA A 57 0.39 -3.30 8.29
C ALA A 57 -0.55 -2.70 7.25
N ALA A 58 -1.62 -3.44 6.97
CA ALA A 58 -2.79 -2.94 6.26
C ALA A 58 -4.06 -3.47 6.93
N VAL A 59 -5.07 -2.60 7.06
CA VAL A 59 -6.33 -2.85 7.73
C VAL A 59 -7.46 -2.53 6.77
N LEU A 60 -8.25 -3.54 6.40
CA LEU A 60 -9.38 -3.42 5.47
C LEU A 60 -10.69 -3.40 6.25
N TYR A 61 -11.44 -2.32 6.08
CA TYR A 61 -12.84 -2.19 6.48
C TYR A 61 -13.74 -2.35 5.25
N ARG A 62 -14.78 -3.16 5.40
CA ARG A 62 -15.82 -3.35 4.37
C ARG A 62 -17.18 -3.08 4.96
N LYS A 63 -18.00 -2.26 4.29
CA LYS A 63 -19.37 -1.97 4.72
C LYS A 63 -20.15 -3.27 4.97
N GLY A 64 -20.87 -3.30 6.09
CA GLY A 64 -21.67 -4.47 6.50
C GLY A 64 -20.87 -5.63 7.10
N ARG A 65 -19.53 -5.53 7.23
CA ARG A 65 -18.73 -6.51 7.99
C ARG A 65 -18.35 -5.95 9.36
N PRO A 66 -18.56 -6.71 10.45
CA PRO A 66 -18.36 -6.22 11.81
C PRO A 66 -16.89 -6.13 12.24
N GLN A 67 -15.99 -6.82 11.55
CA GLN A 67 -14.58 -6.91 11.93
C GLN A 67 -13.68 -6.58 10.74
N PRO A 68 -12.64 -5.75 10.93
CA PRO A 68 -11.69 -5.48 9.88
C PRO A 68 -10.83 -6.71 9.60
N ARG A 69 -10.29 -6.78 8.38
CA ARG A 69 -9.27 -7.76 8.03
C ARG A 69 -7.90 -7.10 8.09
N VAL A 70 -6.94 -7.76 8.73
CA VAL A 70 -5.61 -7.19 8.94
C VAL A 70 -4.56 -8.08 8.30
N LEU A 71 -3.59 -7.45 7.64
CA LEU A 71 -2.29 -8.05 7.34
C LEU A 71 -1.18 -7.29 8.06
N ARG A 72 -0.21 -8.04 8.57
CA ARG A 72 0.97 -7.58 9.29
C ARG A 72 2.22 -8.24 8.74
N TYR A 73 3.30 -7.47 8.63
CA TYR A 73 4.60 -7.98 8.25
C TYR A 73 5.74 -7.26 8.98
N HIS A 74 6.60 -8.02 9.62
CA HIS A 74 7.85 -7.61 10.23
C HIS A 74 8.95 -7.64 9.17
N LEU A 75 9.54 -6.48 8.85
CA LEU A 75 10.53 -6.33 7.80
C LEU A 75 11.95 -6.69 8.26
N GLY A 76 12.26 -6.47 9.55
CA GLY A 76 13.58 -6.71 10.14
C GLY A 76 14.13 -5.50 10.89
N SER A 77 15.44 -5.49 11.13
CA SER A 77 16.12 -4.40 11.85
C SER A 77 16.10 -3.09 11.05
N ALA A 78 16.07 -1.96 11.74
CA ALA A 78 16.25 -0.62 11.21
C ALA A 78 17.63 -0.40 10.54
N ASP A 79 18.62 -1.26 10.82
CA ASP A 79 19.93 -1.25 10.13
C ASP A 79 19.84 -1.77 8.69
N GLU A 80 18.84 -2.61 8.42
CA GLU A 80 18.63 -3.27 7.13
C GLU A 80 17.42 -2.74 6.38
N ARG A 81 16.53 -2.02 7.09
CA ARG A 81 15.19 -1.60 6.65
C ARG A 81 14.91 -0.17 7.02
N THR A 82 14.19 0.51 6.14
CA THR A 82 13.72 1.88 6.37
C THR A 82 12.21 1.90 6.61
N VAL A 83 11.74 2.92 7.33
CA VAL A 83 10.29 3.19 7.45
C VAL A 83 9.65 3.39 6.07
N TYR A 84 10.39 3.99 5.13
CA TYR A 84 9.97 4.10 3.73
C TYR A 84 9.68 2.73 3.07
N GLU A 85 10.49 1.71 3.33
CA GLU A 85 10.21 0.36 2.83
C GLU A 85 8.98 -0.26 3.48
N SER A 86 8.71 0.00 4.77
CA SER A 86 7.49 -0.48 5.42
C SER A 86 6.24 0.15 4.84
N GLU A 87 6.27 1.43 4.47
CA GLU A 87 5.15 2.11 3.78
C GLU A 87 4.83 1.43 2.44
N ALA A 88 5.87 1.17 1.64
CA ALA A 88 5.72 0.47 0.36
C ALA A 88 5.20 -0.97 0.56
N VAL A 89 5.68 -1.67 1.59
CA VAL A 89 5.14 -2.99 1.96
C VAL A 89 3.68 -2.87 2.42
N GLY A 90 3.30 -1.86 3.19
CA GLY A 90 1.92 -1.58 3.60
C GLY A 90 0.97 -1.50 2.41
N LEU A 91 1.35 -0.76 1.36
CA LEU A 91 0.60 -0.70 0.10
C LEU A 91 0.43 -2.08 -0.56
N THR A 92 1.48 -2.92 -0.56
CA THR A 92 1.34 -4.29 -1.10
C THR A 92 0.44 -5.18 -0.26
N LEU A 93 0.43 -5.00 1.07
CA LEU A 93 -0.48 -5.70 1.97
C LEU A 93 -1.92 -5.26 1.70
N ALA A 94 -2.16 -3.97 1.46
CA ALA A 94 -3.45 -3.43 1.07
C ALA A 94 -3.95 -4.06 -0.25
N ALA A 95 -3.11 -4.07 -1.29
CA ALA A 95 -3.45 -4.74 -2.56
C ALA A 95 -3.74 -6.24 -2.39
N GLN A 96 -2.98 -6.92 -1.53
CA GLN A 96 -3.21 -8.33 -1.22
C GLN A 96 -4.55 -8.55 -0.51
N LEU A 97 -4.96 -7.67 0.40
CA LEU A 97 -6.28 -7.71 1.02
C LEU A 97 -7.39 -7.59 -0.03
N ILE A 98 -7.29 -6.62 -0.95
CA ILE A 98 -8.22 -6.47 -2.09
C ILE A 98 -8.28 -7.77 -2.91
N SER A 99 -7.14 -8.37 -3.25
CA SER A 99 -7.10 -9.60 -4.07
C SER A 99 -7.75 -10.83 -3.44
N THR A 100 -8.03 -10.78 -2.16
CA THR A 100 -8.67 -11.88 -1.42
C THR A 100 -10.10 -11.54 -1.00
N GLU A 101 -10.59 -10.36 -1.36
CA GLU A 101 -12.00 -10.02 -1.23
C GLU A 101 -12.79 -10.64 -2.39
N GLY A 102 -13.89 -11.33 -2.07
CA GLY A 102 -14.86 -11.77 -3.05
C GLY A 102 -15.85 -10.66 -3.39
N ASP A 103 -16.42 -10.70 -4.60
CA ASP A 103 -17.53 -9.84 -5.04
C ASP A 103 -17.28 -8.35 -4.79
N ILE A 104 -16.17 -7.84 -5.31
CA ILE A 104 -15.78 -6.42 -5.19
C ILE A 104 -16.40 -5.62 -6.33
N THR A 105 -17.16 -4.56 -5.98
CA THR A 105 -17.33 -3.41 -6.86
C THR A 105 -16.18 -2.44 -6.61
N PHE A 106 -15.55 -1.88 -7.65
CA PHE A 106 -14.32 -1.09 -7.49
C PHE A 106 -14.58 0.35 -6.99
N GLN A 107 -15.20 0.44 -5.81
CA GLN A 107 -15.30 1.59 -4.93
C GLN A 107 -14.32 1.36 -3.76
N VAL A 108 -13.02 1.45 -4.06
CA VAL A 108 -11.95 1.08 -3.12
C VAL A 108 -11.06 2.30 -2.84
N SER A 109 -10.86 2.56 -1.55
CA SER A 109 -9.87 3.50 -1.04
C SER A 109 -8.72 2.78 -0.36
N ILE A 110 -7.50 3.23 -0.60
CA ILE A 110 -6.34 2.98 0.24
C ILE A 110 -5.90 4.32 0.80
N TYR A 111 -5.85 4.44 2.12
CA TYR A 111 -5.39 5.61 2.85
C TYR A 111 -3.96 5.38 3.33
N VAL A 112 -3.12 6.39 3.13
CA VAL A 112 -1.72 6.45 3.60
C VAL A 112 -1.47 7.80 4.23
N ASP A 113 -0.64 7.86 5.26
CA ASP A 113 -0.34 9.09 5.98
C ASP A 113 0.96 9.78 5.54
N ASN A 114 1.84 9.04 4.89
CA ASN A 114 3.04 9.60 4.31
C ASN A 114 2.77 10.27 2.96
N GLN A 115 2.62 11.60 2.99
CA GLN A 115 2.51 12.39 1.75
C GLN A 115 3.66 12.12 0.79
N ALA A 116 4.87 11.80 1.26
CA ALA A 116 5.98 11.49 0.36
C ALA A 116 5.71 10.22 -0.46
N ALA A 117 5.00 9.22 0.07
CA ALA A 117 4.61 8.03 -0.67
C ALA A 117 3.67 8.35 -1.86
N ILE A 118 2.91 9.46 -1.80
CA ILE A 118 2.02 9.90 -2.88
C ILE A 118 2.65 11.02 -3.75
N LYS A 119 3.34 11.99 -3.14
CA LYS A 119 3.92 13.19 -3.75
C LYS A 119 5.19 12.90 -4.54
N SER A 120 6.06 12.04 -4.00
CA SER A 120 7.09 11.48 -4.85
C SER A 120 6.34 10.71 -5.91
N SER A 121 6.72 10.87 -7.15
CA SER A 121 6.16 10.07 -8.21
C SER A 121 6.39 8.56 -7.98
N ASP A 122 6.75 8.03 -6.80
CA ASP A 122 7.09 6.65 -6.54
C ASP A 122 5.94 5.68 -6.86
N ILE A 123 4.67 6.05 -6.65
CA ILE A 123 3.50 5.26 -7.10
C ILE A 123 3.34 5.30 -8.63
N PHE A 124 3.92 6.28 -9.35
CA PHE A 124 3.80 6.47 -10.82
C PHE A 124 5.13 6.46 -11.62
N SER A 125 6.29 6.36 -10.96
CA SER A 125 7.62 6.41 -11.54
C SER A 125 8.15 5.00 -11.71
N THR A 126 8.62 4.71 -12.91
CA THR A 126 9.29 3.45 -13.27
C THR A 126 10.77 3.45 -12.87
N ASN A 127 11.13 4.22 -11.83
CA ASN A 127 12.50 4.34 -11.38
C ASN A 127 12.97 2.98 -10.81
N PRO A 128 14.09 2.41 -11.31
CA PRO A 128 14.61 1.10 -10.88
C PRO A 128 14.93 0.98 -9.38
N GLY A 129 14.92 2.09 -8.64
CA GLY A 129 15.11 2.13 -7.19
C GLY A 129 13.88 1.75 -6.34
N HIS A 130 12.68 1.59 -6.92
CA HIS A 130 11.43 1.43 -6.18
C HIS A 130 10.78 0.04 -6.35
N TYR A 131 11.59 -1.02 -6.28
CA TYR A 131 11.14 -2.41 -6.53
C TYR A 131 9.93 -2.84 -5.69
N LEU A 132 9.76 -2.29 -4.47
CA LEU A 132 8.62 -2.56 -3.59
C LEU A 132 7.31 -1.98 -4.14
N ILE A 133 7.34 -0.77 -4.69
CA ILE A 133 6.16 -0.16 -5.31
C ILE A 133 5.78 -0.90 -6.59
N ASP A 134 6.75 -1.45 -7.32
CA ASP A 134 6.45 -2.32 -8.47
C ASP A 134 5.69 -3.59 -8.05
N HIS A 135 5.90 -4.11 -6.83
CA HIS A 135 5.08 -5.20 -6.33
C HIS A 135 3.63 -4.77 -6.11
N PHE A 136 3.40 -3.57 -5.59
CA PHE A 136 2.07 -3.01 -5.42
C PHE A 136 1.37 -2.86 -6.78
N ARG A 137 2.02 -2.20 -7.75
CA ARG A 137 1.49 -2.04 -9.12
C ARG A 137 1.16 -3.37 -9.78
N ARG A 138 2.07 -4.35 -9.72
CA ARG A 138 1.83 -5.68 -10.28
C ARG A 138 0.61 -6.36 -9.69
N LEU A 139 0.38 -6.22 -8.38
CA LEU A 139 -0.82 -6.76 -7.75
C LEU A 139 -2.10 -6.05 -8.23
N ILE A 140 -2.07 -4.72 -8.39
CA ILE A 140 -3.19 -3.95 -8.95
C ILE A 140 -3.47 -4.33 -10.42
N THR A 141 -2.43 -4.47 -11.24
CA THR A 141 -2.56 -4.94 -12.63
C THR A 141 -3.13 -6.36 -12.70
N GLN A 142 -2.71 -7.25 -11.80
CA GLN A 142 -3.26 -8.61 -11.70
C GLN A 142 -4.74 -8.59 -11.30
N LEU A 143 -5.08 -7.78 -10.29
CA LEU A 143 -6.45 -7.55 -9.85
C LEU A 143 -7.35 -7.10 -11.01
N LYS A 144 -6.89 -6.12 -11.80
CA LYS A 144 -7.63 -5.66 -12.99
C LYS A 144 -7.83 -6.78 -14.01
N LYS A 145 -6.82 -7.62 -14.25
CA LYS A 145 -6.93 -8.75 -15.21
C LYS A 145 -7.96 -9.79 -14.76
N THR A 146 -8.10 -9.99 -13.45
CA THR A 146 -9.04 -10.96 -12.87
C THR A 146 -10.43 -10.39 -12.61
N ASN A 147 -10.61 -9.07 -12.76
CA ASN A 147 -11.87 -8.39 -12.50
C ASN A 147 -12.48 -7.84 -13.80
N GLN A 148 -13.78 -8.06 -14.00
CA GLN A 148 -14.48 -7.67 -15.23
C GLN A 148 -15.09 -6.25 -15.16
N ASP A 149 -15.00 -5.57 -14.02
CA ASP A 149 -15.50 -4.22 -13.85
C ASP A 149 -14.73 -3.26 -14.77
N ARG A 150 -15.46 -2.59 -15.65
CA ARG A 150 -14.91 -1.60 -16.58
C ARG A 150 -14.48 -0.32 -15.86
N ASN A 151 -15.03 -0.05 -14.68
CA ASN A 151 -14.74 1.13 -13.87
C ASN A 151 -13.69 0.85 -12.78
N PHE A 152 -12.96 -0.26 -12.88
CA PHE A 152 -11.86 -0.56 -11.96
C PHE A 152 -10.92 0.63 -11.79
N MET A 153 -10.85 1.12 -10.55
CA MET A 153 -9.90 2.14 -10.13
C MET A 153 -9.65 1.96 -8.64
N VAL A 154 -8.38 2.06 -8.23
CA VAL A 154 -8.00 2.06 -6.80
C VAL A 154 -7.57 3.47 -6.43
N ASN A 155 -8.31 4.10 -5.53
CA ASN A 155 -7.99 5.44 -5.07
C ASN A 155 -6.96 5.35 -3.94
N VAL A 156 -5.79 5.95 -4.11
CA VAL A 156 -4.77 6.07 -3.05
C VAL A 156 -4.81 7.49 -2.52
N ARG A 157 -5.36 7.65 -1.32
CA ARG A 157 -5.68 8.97 -0.74
C ARG A 157 -4.75 9.25 0.43
N TRP A 158 -4.23 10.47 0.49
CA TRP A 158 -3.54 10.94 1.68
C TRP A 158 -4.57 11.17 2.80
N ILE A 159 -4.25 10.68 4.00
CA ILE A 159 -4.93 11.07 5.23
C ILE A 159 -3.88 11.57 6.22
N SER A 160 -4.23 12.48 7.11
CA SER A 160 -3.25 12.93 8.09
C SER A 160 -3.16 11.92 9.25
N GLY A 161 -1.92 11.57 9.62
CA GLY A 161 -1.65 10.61 10.70
C GLY A 161 -1.79 11.26 12.09
N HIS A 162 -2.20 10.44 13.07
CA HIS A 162 -2.38 10.80 14.50
C HIS A 162 -3.52 11.79 14.83
N ASP A 163 -4.63 11.67 14.10
CA ASP A 163 -5.69 12.69 14.10
C ASP A 163 -7.06 12.21 14.55
N GLY A 164 -7.13 11.04 15.18
CA GLY A 164 -8.41 10.43 15.55
C GLY A 164 -9.11 9.68 14.42
N VAL A 165 -8.49 9.55 13.23
CA VAL A 165 -9.03 8.71 12.16
C VAL A 165 -8.81 7.25 12.54
N GLU A 166 -9.86 6.61 13.06
CA GLU A 166 -9.84 5.26 13.62
C GLU A 166 -9.08 4.25 12.75
N GLY A 167 -9.35 4.23 11.44
CA GLY A 167 -8.69 3.30 10.53
C GLY A 167 -7.18 3.52 10.40
N ASN A 168 -6.71 4.78 10.45
CA ASN A 168 -5.28 5.09 10.40
C ASN A 168 -4.60 4.77 11.74
N GLU A 169 -5.25 5.07 12.85
CA GLU A 169 -4.75 4.71 14.19
C GLU A 169 -4.62 3.20 14.36
N GLU A 170 -5.59 2.44 13.83
CA GLU A 170 -5.54 0.98 13.84
C GLU A 170 -4.41 0.43 12.95
N ALA A 171 -4.16 1.05 11.79
CA ALA A 171 -3.04 0.68 10.93
C ALA A 171 -1.68 0.92 11.62
N ASP A 172 -1.48 2.08 12.26
CA ASP A 172 -0.28 2.38 13.05
C ASP A 172 -0.11 1.40 14.22
N ARG A 173 -1.20 1.10 14.93
CA ARG A 173 -1.19 0.12 16.03
C ARG A 173 -0.75 -1.27 15.55
N GLU A 174 -1.27 -1.72 14.40
CA GLU A 174 -0.93 -3.02 13.84
C GLU A 174 0.47 -3.04 13.22
N ALA A 175 0.96 -1.93 12.67
CA ALA A 175 2.33 -1.79 12.16
C ALA A 175 3.36 -1.84 13.30
N LYS A 176 3.09 -1.14 14.42
CA LYS A 176 3.88 -1.24 15.66
C LYS A 176 3.93 -2.67 16.18
N LYS A 177 2.77 -3.33 16.26
CA LYS A 177 2.69 -4.74 16.65
C LYS A 177 3.50 -5.66 15.74
N ALA A 178 3.51 -5.40 14.43
CA ALA A 178 4.34 -6.15 13.50
C ALA A 178 5.84 -5.89 13.74
N ALA A 179 6.23 -4.66 14.07
CA ALA A 179 7.61 -4.31 14.36
C ALA A 179 8.14 -4.97 15.66
N GLU A 180 7.29 -5.21 16.66
CA GLU A 180 7.68 -5.83 17.93
C GLU A 180 8.29 -7.24 17.77
N ASP A 181 7.67 -8.11 16.95
CA ASP A 181 8.11 -9.50 16.80
C ASP A 181 7.66 -10.10 15.45
N ARG A 182 8.51 -10.93 14.82
CA ARG A 182 8.16 -11.72 13.64
C ARG A 182 6.98 -12.67 13.88
N GLY A 183 6.76 -13.12 15.11
CA GLY A 183 5.61 -13.91 15.54
C GLY A 183 4.27 -13.18 15.38
N ASN A 184 4.29 -11.84 15.29
CA ASN A 184 3.11 -11.03 14.99
C ASN A 184 2.81 -10.95 13.48
N ASN A 185 3.56 -11.64 12.62
CA ASN A 185 3.26 -11.70 11.19
C ASN A 185 1.92 -12.37 10.92
N SER A 186 1.24 -11.88 9.88
CA SER A 186 0.09 -12.61 9.34
C SER A 186 0.52 -13.95 8.75
N PRO A 187 -0.39 -14.95 8.69
CA PRO A 187 -0.08 -16.25 8.13
C PRO A 187 0.51 -16.14 6.72
N ARG A 188 1.64 -16.83 6.46
CA ARG A 188 2.38 -16.75 5.18
C ARG A 188 1.51 -16.91 3.94
N LYS A 189 0.50 -17.79 4.00
CA LYS A 189 -0.43 -18.02 2.88
C LYS A 189 -1.27 -16.80 2.50
N HIS A 190 -1.47 -15.85 3.43
CA HIS A 190 -2.24 -14.62 3.21
C HIS A 190 -1.38 -13.44 2.76
N LEU A 191 -0.05 -13.54 2.87
CA LEU A 191 0.87 -12.48 2.48
C LEU A 191 1.05 -12.41 0.95
N PRO A 192 1.49 -11.26 0.40
CA PRO A 192 1.97 -11.13 -0.98
C PRO A 192 3.01 -12.20 -1.32
N PRO A 193 2.99 -12.80 -2.53
CA PRO A 193 3.87 -13.90 -2.91
C PRO A 193 5.38 -13.65 -2.65
N TYR A 194 5.84 -12.41 -2.86
CA TYR A 194 7.24 -12.05 -2.67
C TYR A 194 7.66 -12.03 -1.18
N LEU A 195 6.74 -11.75 -0.26
CA LEU A 195 6.96 -11.79 1.19
C LEU A 195 6.87 -13.21 1.77
N ARG A 196 6.32 -14.18 1.02
CA ARG A 196 6.24 -15.58 1.48
C ARG A 196 7.60 -16.26 1.53
N LYS A 197 8.46 -15.91 0.57
CA LYS A 197 9.77 -16.54 0.34
C LYS A 197 10.84 -16.14 1.36
N GLY A 198 10.58 -15.13 2.20
CA GLY A 198 11.48 -14.70 3.27
C GLY A 198 11.98 -13.26 3.09
N THR A 199 13.12 -12.98 3.72
CA THR A 199 13.72 -11.65 3.87
C THR A 199 13.86 -10.92 2.55
N LEU A 200 13.46 -9.64 2.55
CA LEU A 200 13.69 -8.72 1.44
C LEU A 200 15.20 -8.52 1.23
N PRO A 201 15.67 -8.12 0.04
CA PRO A 201 17.07 -7.73 -0.15
C PRO A 201 17.43 -6.56 0.78
N SER A 202 18.61 -6.54 1.40
CA SER A 202 19.00 -5.46 2.33
C SER A 202 18.95 -4.08 1.66
N SER A 203 18.46 -3.09 2.40
CA SER A 203 18.27 -1.74 1.88
C SER A 203 19.59 -0.99 1.80
N VAL A 204 19.99 -0.61 0.59
CA VAL A 204 21.16 0.28 0.38
C VAL A 204 20.97 1.62 1.09
N SER A 205 19.72 2.07 1.24
CA SER A 205 19.38 3.30 1.97
C SER A 205 19.57 3.15 3.48
N ALA A 206 19.15 2.03 4.06
CA ALA A 206 19.38 1.75 5.49
C ALA A 206 20.87 1.64 5.80
N LEU A 207 21.63 0.92 4.97
CA LEU A 207 23.09 0.79 5.09
C LEU A 207 23.80 2.15 5.05
N LYS A 208 23.35 3.07 4.18
CA LYS A 208 23.89 4.44 4.12
C LYS A 208 23.51 5.29 5.33
N GLN A 209 22.36 5.07 5.95
CA GLN A 209 21.96 5.78 7.18
C GLN A 209 22.77 5.30 8.38
N ALA A 210 22.95 3.99 8.53
CA ALA A 210 23.77 3.40 9.60
C ALA A 210 25.22 3.92 9.56
N GLN A 211 25.86 3.91 8.38
CA GLN A 211 27.23 4.42 8.21
C GLN A 211 27.38 5.90 8.59
N ARG A 212 26.35 6.73 8.38
CA ARG A 212 26.38 8.14 8.75
C ARG A 212 26.27 8.37 10.26
N GLN A 213 25.52 7.51 10.95
CA GLN A 213 25.36 7.58 12.41
C GLN A 213 26.60 7.08 13.16
N GLU A 214 27.33 6.10 12.62
CA GLU A 214 28.60 5.63 13.20
C GLU A 214 29.77 6.62 13.02
N SER A 215 29.65 7.57 12.10
CA SER A 215 30.70 8.55 11.78
C SER A 215 30.53 9.90 12.49
N SER A 216 29.52 10.04 13.36
CA SER A 216 29.19 11.26 14.11
C SER A 216 29.48 11.09 15.60
#